data_AF-A0A9W7GMH1-F1
#
_entry.id   AF-A0A9W7GMH1-F1
#
_cell.length_a   1.000
_cell.length_b   1.000
_cell.length_c   1.000
_cell.angle_alpha   90.00
_cell.angle_beta   90.00
_cell.angle_gamma   90.00
#
_symmetry.space_group_name_H-M   'P 1'
#
loop_
_entity.id
_entity.type
_entity.pdbx_description
1 polymer ?
#
loop_
_entity_poly.entity_id
_entity_poly.type
_entity_poly.pdbx_seq_one_letter_code
_entity_poly.pdbx_strand_id
1 'polypeptide(L)'
;MENFPTQSDVDAVLSSLNKTALQNGLLPLPSQPTGLKHPNLPCSHCGLPDARQKCGACLATFYCSRVCQKADWKVHKKLCPLIKAEHTEWANEEGDVVVECMLDDNLDPIRRVENVESCDNTAIYNAAVKEGLFDALKHLFSEDSKASDQEGSLVDRFNSKRGKDLVVYSQWIVPTLWRGNRSAADTGMFKMSKSRVLGYVRSSPEAWDSWFDAACVTAVLPTAVNERRYDGSVKALAHRAARDVWACFAGVFCDPVIAKGILSTPEVVTNIFGKLKKLLVELGEQDNIGADPQSVVVANANQTAAMIRHWCVTFPHLKPASKDIEKQLGLKSGTRLVMFNRVARPIAEGIIKRGRNLTPEETNVVLMGSMM
;
A
#
# COMPACT_ATOMS: atom_id res chain seq x y z
N MET A 1 -8.52 -5.20 27.31
CA MET A 1 -7.22 -4.51 27.23
C MET A 1 -6.27 -5.52 26.63
N GLU A 2 -5.83 -5.29 25.40
CA GLU A 2 -4.86 -6.18 24.75
C GLU A 2 -3.49 -5.90 25.38
N ASN A 3 -2.87 -6.93 25.96
CA ASN A 3 -1.55 -6.81 26.57
C ASN A 3 -0.52 -6.61 25.45
N PHE A 4 0.16 -5.47 25.47
CA PHE A 4 1.31 -5.25 24.61
C PHE A 4 2.42 -6.27 24.97
N PRO A 5 3.22 -6.71 23.98
CA PRO A 5 4.37 -7.58 24.24
C PRO A 5 5.29 -6.93 25.26
N THR A 6 5.69 -7.69 26.28
CA THR A 6 6.70 -7.23 27.23
C THR A 6 8.07 -7.16 26.55
N GLN A 7 9.02 -6.42 27.12
CA GLN A 7 10.40 -6.40 26.61
C GLN A 7 10.98 -7.83 26.52
N SER A 8 10.63 -8.69 27.48
CA SER A 8 11.04 -10.10 27.47
C SER A 8 10.47 -10.88 26.28
N ASP A 9 9.26 -10.56 25.82
CA ASP A 9 8.65 -11.20 24.64
C ASP A 9 9.37 -10.76 23.36
N VAL A 10 9.74 -9.48 23.27
CA VAL A 10 10.55 -8.92 22.16
C VAL A 10 11.94 -9.56 22.13
N ASP A 11 12.60 -9.66 23.28
CA ASP A 11 13.94 -10.24 23.39
C ASP A 11 13.96 -11.74 23.04
N ALA A 12 12.91 -12.47 23.40
CA ALA A 12 12.75 -13.87 23.03
C ALA A 12 12.59 -14.06 21.51
N VAL A 13 11.82 -13.17 20.85
CA VAL A 13 11.66 -13.16 19.39
C VAL A 13 12.97 -12.82 18.70
N LEU A 14 13.67 -11.78 19.16
CA LEU A 14 14.97 -11.38 18.61
C LEU A 14 16.03 -12.47 18.76
N SER A 15 16.07 -13.15 19.91
CA SER A 15 16.96 -14.28 20.15
C SER A 15 16.68 -15.45 19.18
N SER A 16 15.41 -15.76 18.94
CA SER A 16 14.99 -16.79 17.98
C SER A 16 15.33 -16.42 16.53
N LEU A 17 15.11 -15.16 16.15
CA LEU A 17 15.47 -14.63 14.83
C LEU A 17 16.98 -14.64 14.62
N ASN A 18 17.77 -14.24 15.62
CA ASN A 18 19.23 -14.24 15.56
C ASN A 18 19.81 -15.65 15.49
N LYS A 19 19.23 -16.61 16.23
CA LYS A 19 19.60 -18.02 16.10
C LYS A 19 19.35 -18.54 14.68
N THR A 20 18.22 -18.16 14.08
CA THR A 20 17.88 -18.54 12.71
C THR A 20 18.82 -17.87 11.69
N ALA A 21 19.14 -16.60 11.87
CA ALA A 21 20.07 -15.86 11.02
C ALA A 21 21.47 -16.50 11.01
N LEU A 22 21.99 -16.82 12.20
CA LEU A 22 23.29 -17.48 12.37
C LEU A 22 23.33 -18.87 11.70
N GLN A 23 22.25 -19.65 11.79
CA GLN A 23 22.15 -20.95 11.12
C GLN A 23 22.19 -20.86 9.59
N ASN A 24 21.91 -19.70 9.02
CA ASN A 24 21.93 -19.44 7.58
C ASN A 24 23.14 -18.60 7.15
N GLY A 25 24.17 -18.48 8.01
CA GLY A 25 25.39 -17.73 7.70
C GLY A 25 25.23 -16.21 7.71
N LEU A 26 24.14 -15.68 8.27
CA LEU A 26 23.88 -14.26 8.39
C LEU A 26 24.29 -13.74 9.77
N LEU A 27 24.77 -12.49 9.82
CA LEU A 27 25.07 -11.81 11.08
C LEU A 27 23.80 -11.62 11.93
N PRO A 28 23.90 -11.71 13.27
CA PRO A 28 22.77 -11.48 14.16
C PRO A 28 22.27 -10.03 14.01
N LEU A 29 20.96 -9.84 14.03
CA LEU A 29 20.32 -8.53 14.07
C LEU A 29 20.89 -7.77 15.29
N PRO A 30 21.36 -6.53 15.09
CA PRO A 30 21.77 -5.71 16.22
C PRO A 30 20.57 -5.54 17.15
N SER A 31 20.80 -5.57 18.46
CA SER A 31 19.78 -5.17 19.42
C SER A 31 19.28 -3.77 19.05
N GLN A 32 17.97 -3.53 19.15
CA GLN A 32 17.45 -2.17 19.07
C GLN A 32 18.31 -1.26 19.95
N PRO A 33 18.61 -0.01 19.54
CA PRO A 33 19.20 0.96 20.44
C PRO A 33 18.30 1.04 21.68
N THR A 34 18.79 0.48 22.79
CA THR A 34 18.07 0.41 24.07
C THR A 34 18.06 1.81 24.66
N GLY A 35 17.12 2.63 24.22
CA GLY A 35 17.08 4.04 24.61
C GLY A 35 15.78 4.79 24.32
N LEU A 36 14.98 4.38 23.34
CA LEU A 36 13.70 5.04 23.07
C LEU A 36 12.60 4.53 24.01
N LYS A 37 12.72 4.86 25.30
CA LYS A 37 11.57 4.87 26.21
C LYS A 37 10.62 5.93 25.70
N HIS A 38 9.45 5.56 25.17
CA HIS A 38 8.36 6.53 25.06
C HIS A 38 8.11 7.09 26.46
N PRO A 39 8.35 8.39 26.72
CA PRO A 39 8.23 8.88 28.06
C PRO A 39 6.76 8.85 28.46
N ASN A 40 6.49 8.69 29.76
CA ASN A 40 5.22 9.09 30.37
C ASN A 40 5.10 10.62 30.22
N LEU A 41 4.82 11.07 29.01
CA LEU A 41 4.88 12.48 28.64
C LEU A 41 3.74 13.21 29.36
N PRO A 42 4.04 14.30 30.08
CA PRO A 42 3.02 15.08 30.74
C PRO A 42 2.13 15.76 29.69
N CYS A 43 0.84 15.83 29.97
CA CYS A 43 -0.10 16.61 29.19
C CYS A 43 0.27 18.10 29.27
N SER A 44 0.45 18.76 28.12
CA SER A 44 0.80 20.19 28.04
C SER A 44 -0.23 21.11 28.73
N HIS A 45 -1.47 20.64 28.90
CA HIS A 45 -2.51 21.40 29.60
C HIS A 45 -2.61 21.07 31.09
N CYS A 46 -2.75 19.79 31.46
CA CYS A 46 -3.05 19.39 32.84
C CYS A 46 -1.87 18.80 33.61
N GLY A 47 -0.71 18.63 32.97
CA GLY A 47 0.52 18.12 33.59
C GLY A 47 0.52 16.63 33.94
N LEU A 48 -0.61 15.93 33.80
CA LEU A 48 -0.69 14.50 34.12
C LEU A 48 0.16 13.66 33.16
N PRO A 49 0.86 12.62 33.64
CA PRO A 49 1.81 11.80 32.87
C PRO A 49 1.12 10.79 31.92
N ASP A 50 -0.08 11.09 31.43
CA ASP A 50 -0.93 10.20 30.63
C ASP A 50 -1.24 10.77 29.23
N ALA A 51 -0.33 11.55 28.66
CA ALA A 51 -0.55 12.13 27.34
C ALA A 51 -0.56 11.04 26.25
N ARG A 52 -1.74 10.80 25.66
CA ARG A 52 -1.98 9.76 24.63
C ARG A 52 -2.15 10.32 23.23
N GLN A 53 -2.21 11.64 23.10
CA GLN A 53 -2.49 12.34 21.86
C GLN A 53 -1.43 13.41 21.65
N LYS A 54 -1.09 13.70 20.39
CA LYS A 54 -0.18 14.79 20.03
C LYS A 54 -0.88 15.82 19.16
N CYS A 55 -0.37 17.04 19.16
CA CYS A 55 -0.83 18.07 18.25
C CYS A 55 -0.58 17.64 16.80
N GLY A 56 -1.62 17.62 15.96
CA GLY A 56 -1.49 17.20 14.56
C GLY A 56 -0.69 18.15 13.67
N ALA A 57 -0.43 19.38 14.13
CA ALA A 57 0.31 20.38 13.37
C ALA A 57 1.82 20.35 13.63
N CYS A 58 2.24 20.44 14.90
CA CYS A 58 3.67 20.43 15.28
C CYS A 58 4.20 19.04 15.62
N LEU A 59 3.33 18.05 15.91
CA LEU A 59 3.68 16.68 16.31
C LEU A 59 4.50 16.53 17.60
N ALA A 60 4.85 17.63 18.27
CA ALA A 60 5.77 17.67 19.41
C ALA A 60 5.12 17.97 20.76
N THR A 61 3.87 18.45 20.77
CA THR A 61 3.15 18.77 22.01
C THR A 61 2.09 17.72 22.29
N PHE A 62 2.05 17.21 23.52
CA PHE A 62 1.24 16.05 23.91
C PHE A 62 0.11 16.41 24.87
N TYR A 63 -1.01 15.69 24.77
CA TYR A 63 -2.22 15.88 25.55
C TYR A 63 -2.83 14.54 25.95
N CYS A 64 -3.45 14.47 27.13
CA CYS A 64 -4.22 13.30 27.55
C CYS A 64 -5.55 13.16 26.78
N SER A 65 -6.10 14.28 26.30
CA SER A 65 -7.38 14.32 25.60
C SER A 65 -7.53 15.54 24.69
N ARG A 66 -8.49 15.46 23.76
CA ARG A 66 -8.89 16.57 22.89
C ARG A 66 -9.43 17.78 23.67
N VAL A 67 -9.97 17.56 24.87
CA VAL A 67 -10.41 18.64 25.77
C VAL A 67 -9.21 19.45 26.23
N CYS A 68 -8.16 18.78 26.71
CA CYS A 68 -6.90 19.42 27.10
C CYS A 68 -6.21 20.14 25.93
N GLN A 69 -6.21 19.54 24.74
CA GLN A 69 -5.68 20.19 23.54
C GLN A 69 -6.43 21.49 23.20
N LYS A 70 -7.77 21.48 23.23
CA LYS A 70 -8.58 22.67 22.94
C LYS A 70 -8.40 23.77 23.98
N ALA A 71 -8.24 23.38 25.24
CA ALA A 71 -8.01 24.32 26.34
C ALA A 71 -6.65 25.02 26.22
N ASP A 72 -5.59 24.28 25.87
CA ASP A 72 -4.24 24.83 25.64
C ASP A 72 -4.13 25.61 24.31
N TRP A 73 -5.05 25.38 23.35
CA TRP A 73 -4.93 25.91 21.98
C TRP A 73 -4.72 27.44 21.90
N LYS A 74 -5.33 28.22 22.81
CA LYS A 74 -5.17 29.69 22.80
C LYS A 74 -3.71 30.13 23.02
N VAL A 75 -2.96 29.35 23.80
CA VAL A 75 -1.54 29.58 24.10
C VAL A 75 -0.71 28.85 23.05
N HIS A 76 -0.94 27.53 22.90
CA HIS A 76 -0.18 26.69 22.00
C HIS A 76 -0.20 27.18 20.54
N LYS A 77 -1.30 27.71 20.02
CA LYS A 77 -1.40 28.19 18.62
C LYS A 77 -0.29 29.19 18.25
N LYS A 78 0.13 30.04 19.18
CA LYS A 78 1.18 31.05 18.94
C LYS A 78 2.57 30.42 18.85
N LEU A 79 2.79 29.35 19.61
CA LEU A 79 4.07 28.66 19.70
C LEU A 79 4.18 27.47 18.73
N CYS A 80 3.05 26.95 18.26
CA CYS A 80 2.96 25.76 17.42
C CYS A 80 3.87 25.82 16.18
N PRO A 81 4.00 26.95 15.44
CA PRO A 81 4.93 27.04 14.31
C PRO A 81 6.40 26.96 14.73
N LEU A 82 6.78 27.57 15.86
CA LEU A 82 8.16 27.56 16.39
C LEU A 82 8.51 26.15 16.87
N ILE A 83 7.64 25.54 17.66
CA ILE A 83 7.77 24.15 18.14
C ILE A 83 7.88 23.18 16.95
N LYS A 84 7.12 23.43 15.87
CA LYS A 84 7.21 22.63 14.65
C LYS A 84 8.59 22.77 13.99
N ALA A 85 9.14 23.97 13.91
CA ALA A 85 10.46 24.21 13.33
C ALA A 85 11.55 23.50 14.16
N GLU A 86 11.56 23.72 15.48
CA GLU A 86 12.52 23.11 16.42
C GLU A 86 12.42 21.57 16.44
N HIS A 87 11.21 21.01 16.47
CA HIS A 87 11.04 19.56 16.37
C HIS A 87 11.44 19.00 15.00
N THR A 88 11.32 19.79 13.93
CA THR A 88 11.82 19.37 12.61
C THR A 88 13.34 19.36 12.60
N GLU A 89 14.00 20.34 13.22
CA GLU A 89 15.47 20.37 13.39
C GLU A 89 15.97 19.18 14.22
N TRP A 90 15.39 18.92 15.39
CA TRP A 90 15.76 17.75 16.20
C TRP A 90 15.50 16.41 15.49
N ALA A 91 14.35 16.28 14.80
CA ALA A 91 14.05 15.08 14.01
C ALA A 91 15.01 14.90 12.82
N ASN A 92 15.54 15.99 12.29
CA ASN A 92 16.60 15.95 11.27
C ASN A 92 17.92 15.51 11.90
N GLU A 93 18.32 16.03 13.07
CA GLU A 93 19.54 15.62 13.79
C GLU A 93 19.53 14.12 14.15
N GLU A 94 18.43 13.60 14.68
CA GLU A 94 18.26 12.15 14.91
C GLU A 94 18.29 11.36 13.60
N GLY A 95 17.74 11.94 12.53
CA GLY A 95 17.85 11.39 11.17
C GLY A 95 19.29 11.34 10.69
N ASP A 96 20.06 12.40 10.91
CA ASP A 96 21.47 12.51 10.53
C ASP A 96 22.32 11.49 11.28
N VAL A 97 22.07 11.25 12.58
CA VAL A 97 22.71 10.17 13.36
C VAL A 97 22.42 8.79 12.75
N VAL A 98 21.19 8.54 12.32
CA VAL A 98 20.83 7.28 11.65
C VAL A 98 21.54 7.15 10.30
N VAL A 99 21.63 8.24 9.52
CA VAL A 99 22.39 8.29 8.27
C VAL A 99 23.87 7.99 8.52
N GLU A 100 24.50 8.64 9.48
CA GLU A 100 25.90 8.40 9.87
C GLU A 100 26.12 6.94 10.28
N CYS A 101 25.20 6.36 11.07
CA CYS A 101 25.26 4.95 11.43
C CYS A 101 25.14 4.04 10.19
N MET A 102 24.27 4.36 9.22
CA MET A 102 24.15 3.57 7.98
C MET A 102 25.37 3.71 7.06
N LEU A 103 26.13 4.79 7.19
CA LEU A 103 27.37 5.04 6.45
C LEU A 103 28.63 4.47 7.14
N ASP A 104 28.51 3.89 8.34
CA ASP A 104 29.66 3.42 9.13
C ASP A 104 30.48 2.35 8.37
N ASP A 105 31.75 2.67 8.14
CA ASP A 105 32.70 1.83 7.43
C ASP A 105 33.08 0.54 8.17
N ASN A 106 32.66 0.40 9.43
CA ASN A 106 32.82 -0.82 10.22
C ASN A 106 31.61 -1.77 10.14
N LEU A 107 30.50 -1.34 9.54
CA LEU A 107 29.38 -2.23 9.27
C LEU A 107 29.68 -3.17 8.09
N ASP A 108 29.10 -4.37 8.16
CA ASP A 108 29.07 -5.32 7.04
C ASP A 108 28.56 -4.60 5.78
N PRO A 109 29.16 -4.81 4.59
CA PRO A 109 28.71 -4.21 3.34
C PRO A 109 27.20 -4.32 3.07
N ILE A 110 26.54 -5.40 3.49
CA ILE A 110 25.07 -5.57 3.37
C ILE A 110 24.28 -4.56 4.23
N ARG A 111 24.90 -4.04 5.29
CA ARG A 111 24.32 -3.08 6.24
C ARG A 111 24.76 -1.63 5.98
N ARG A 112 25.73 -1.41 5.09
CA ARG A 112 26.20 -0.09 4.70
C ARG A 112 25.33 0.44 3.56
N VAL A 113 24.90 1.70 3.67
CA VAL A 113 24.11 2.36 2.64
C VAL A 113 24.87 3.60 2.18
N GLU A 114 25.63 3.47 1.10
CA GLU A 114 26.42 4.58 0.57
C GLU A 114 25.54 5.71 0.01
N ASN A 115 26.01 6.96 0.14
CA ASN A 115 25.43 8.15 -0.49
C ASN A 115 24.00 8.51 -0.03
N VAL A 116 23.65 8.18 1.23
CA VAL A 116 22.44 8.73 1.87
C VAL A 116 22.78 10.09 2.46
N GLU A 117 22.19 11.16 1.92
CA GLU A 117 22.41 12.53 2.41
C GLU A 117 21.43 12.93 3.53
N SER A 118 20.30 12.23 3.67
CA SER A 118 19.30 12.49 4.71
C SER A 118 18.43 11.26 4.96
N CYS A 119 17.81 11.18 6.14
CA CYS A 119 16.80 10.15 6.45
C CYS A 119 15.43 10.45 5.85
N ASP A 120 15.36 11.23 4.76
CA ASP A 120 14.11 11.43 4.06
C ASP A 120 13.72 10.16 3.27
N ASN A 121 12.42 10.02 3.04
CA ASN A 121 11.87 8.87 2.32
C ASN A 121 12.47 8.72 0.90
N THR A 122 12.96 9.79 0.29
CA THR A 122 13.48 9.79 -1.08
C THR A 122 14.92 9.30 -1.14
N ALA A 123 15.79 9.78 -0.26
CA ALA A 123 17.21 9.39 -0.18
C ALA A 123 17.36 7.90 0.17
N ILE A 124 16.63 7.42 1.18
CA ILE A 124 16.61 6.00 1.55
C ILE A 124 16.11 5.14 0.38
N TYR A 125 15.06 5.61 -0.30
CA TYR A 125 14.53 4.90 -1.47
C TYR A 125 15.55 4.81 -2.61
N ASN A 126 16.22 5.92 -2.92
CA ASN A 126 17.23 5.96 -3.99
C ASN A 126 18.41 5.05 -3.68
N ALA A 127 18.89 5.04 -2.44
CA ALA A 127 19.96 4.16 -2.03
C ALA A 127 19.53 2.68 -2.10
N ALA A 128 18.33 2.33 -1.63
CA ALA A 128 17.79 0.99 -1.81
C ALA A 128 17.71 0.57 -3.29
N VAL A 129 17.34 1.50 -4.19
CA VAL A 129 17.37 1.26 -5.65
C VAL A 129 18.78 0.94 -6.14
N LYS A 130 19.80 1.69 -5.70
CA LYS A 130 21.22 1.42 -6.03
C LYS A 130 21.64 0.01 -5.58
N GLU A 131 21.17 -0.43 -4.41
CA GLU A 131 21.47 -1.74 -3.82
C GLU A 131 20.55 -2.88 -4.30
N GLY A 132 19.85 -2.70 -5.43
CA GLY A 132 19.10 -3.79 -6.06
C GLY A 132 17.65 -3.98 -5.61
N LEU A 133 17.01 -2.96 -5.02
CA LEU A 133 15.60 -3.00 -4.61
C LEU A 133 14.67 -3.51 -5.74
N PHE A 134 14.86 -3.08 -6.99
CA PHE A 134 13.97 -3.49 -8.07
C PHE A 134 14.04 -4.98 -8.40
N ASP A 135 15.22 -5.59 -8.32
CA ASP A 135 15.35 -7.04 -8.47
C ASP A 135 14.72 -7.79 -7.31
N ALA A 136 14.88 -7.29 -6.08
CA ALA A 136 14.19 -7.82 -4.92
C ALA A 136 12.66 -7.77 -5.08
N LEU A 137 12.10 -6.62 -5.48
CA LEU A 137 10.65 -6.47 -5.69
C LEU A 137 10.13 -7.43 -6.76
N LYS A 138 10.83 -7.54 -7.90
CA LYS A 138 10.48 -8.47 -8.97
C LYS A 138 10.49 -9.92 -8.48
N HIS A 139 11.49 -10.30 -7.68
CA HIS A 139 11.54 -11.64 -7.08
C HIS A 139 10.33 -11.88 -6.15
N LEU A 140 10.05 -10.94 -5.24
CA LEU A 140 8.91 -11.02 -4.31
C LEU A 140 7.57 -11.09 -5.04
N PHE A 141 7.36 -10.28 -6.07
CA PHE A 141 6.15 -10.33 -6.88
C PHE A 141 6.07 -11.64 -7.69
N SER A 142 7.18 -12.13 -8.21
CA SER A 142 7.20 -13.44 -8.89
C SER A 142 6.87 -14.58 -7.92
N GLU A 143 7.26 -14.49 -6.66
CA GLU A 143 6.86 -15.47 -5.65
C GLU A 143 5.36 -15.43 -5.40
N ASP A 144 4.78 -14.24 -5.20
CA ASP A 144 3.34 -14.05 -5.04
C ASP A 144 2.59 -14.56 -6.29
N SER A 145 3.09 -14.28 -7.50
CA SER A 145 2.42 -14.66 -8.75
C SER A 145 2.48 -16.16 -9.06
N LYS A 146 3.61 -16.82 -8.78
CA LYS A 146 3.77 -18.28 -9.00
C LYS A 146 3.02 -19.11 -7.95
N ALA A 147 2.53 -18.46 -6.90
CA ALA A 147 1.88 -19.17 -5.82
C ALA A 147 0.54 -19.83 -6.24
N SER A 148 -0.02 -19.46 -7.40
CA SER A 148 -1.16 -20.13 -8.02
C SER A 148 -0.81 -21.49 -8.64
N ASP A 149 0.42 -21.68 -9.11
CA ASP A 149 0.84 -22.88 -9.86
C ASP A 149 1.19 -24.06 -8.94
N GLN A 150 1.44 -23.77 -7.66
CA GLN A 150 1.59 -24.75 -6.60
C GLN A 150 0.34 -24.66 -5.73
N GLU A 151 -0.56 -25.64 -5.90
CA GLU A 151 -1.83 -25.70 -5.18
C GLU A 151 -1.63 -25.42 -3.69
N GLY A 152 -2.06 -24.23 -3.25
CA GLY A 152 -2.01 -23.84 -1.85
C GLY A 152 -0.84 -23.01 -1.41
N SER A 153 0.23 -22.81 -2.18
CA SER A 153 1.45 -22.20 -1.63
C SER A 153 1.27 -20.79 -1.04
N LEU A 154 0.45 -19.90 -1.64
CA LEU A 154 0.18 -18.59 -1.02
C LEU A 154 -0.64 -18.75 0.26
N VAL A 155 -1.63 -19.65 0.26
CA VAL A 155 -2.54 -19.90 1.39
C VAL A 155 -1.87 -20.75 2.48
N ASP A 156 -0.90 -21.59 2.14
CA ASP A 156 -0.17 -22.48 3.03
C ASP A 156 0.94 -21.70 3.75
N ARG A 157 1.47 -20.62 3.13
CA ARG A 157 2.22 -19.58 3.85
C ARG A 157 1.40 -19.04 5.05
N PHE A 158 0.06 -19.01 4.94
CA PHE A 158 -0.84 -18.52 5.99
C PHE A 158 -1.03 -19.55 7.12
N ASN A 159 -0.66 -20.82 6.91
CA ASN A 159 -0.84 -21.92 7.89
C ASN A 159 0.45 -22.48 8.48
N SER A 160 1.61 -21.99 8.05
CA SER A 160 2.88 -22.41 8.67
C SER A 160 2.87 -22.11 10.18
N LYS A 161 3.64 -22.80 11.03
CA LYS A 161 3.73 -22.49 12.48
C LYS A 161 4.27 -21.07 12.77
N ARG A 162 4.75 -20.34 11.74
CA ARG A 162 5.05 -18.90 11.73
C ARG A 162 3.85 -18.03 11.29
N GLY A 163 2.69 -18.64 11.03
CA GLY A 163 1.45 -18.12 10.43
C GLY A 163 0.68 -17.09 11.23
N LYS A 164 1.37 -16.27 12.02
CA LYS A 164 0.87 -14.96 12.46
C LYS A 164 1.38 -13.83 11.57
N ASP A 165 2.37 -14.11 10.72
CA ASP A 165 2.97 -13.14 9.80
C ASP A 165 2.41 -13.35 8.39
N LEU A 166 1.18 -12.87 8.17
CA LEU A 166 0.59 -12.82 6.84
C LEU A 166 1.43 -11.92 5.92
N VAL A 167 2.30 -12.50 5.11
CA VAL A 167 3.08 -11.71 4.15
C VAL A 167 2.62 -12.05 2.74
N VAL A 168 1.64 -11.28 2.26
CA VAL A 168 1.48 -11.02 0.83
C VAL A 168 2.40 -9.85 0.53
N TYR A 169 3.51 -10.09 -0.17
CA TYR A 169 4.51 -9.03 -0.40
C TYR A 169 3.90 -7.86 -1.14
N SER A 170 3.02 -8.13 -2.11
CA SER A 170 2.28 -7.09 -2.81
C SER A 170 1.42 -6.23 -1.89
N GLN A 171 0.78 -6.80 -0.86
CA GLN A 171 0.03 -6.03 0.14
C GLN A 171 0.94 -5.11 0.95
N TRP A 172 2.21 -5.43 1.18
CA TRP A 172 3.11 -4.58 1.96
C TRP A 172 3.74 -3.49 1.11
N ILE A 173 4.23 -3.84 -0.08
CA ILE A 173 4.91 -2.92 -1.01
C ILE A 173 3.95 -1.80 -1.46
N VAL A 174 2.72 -2.16 -1.81
CA VAL A 174 1.75 -1.26 -2.43
C VAL A 174 1.31 -0.08 -1.53
N PRO A 175 0.91 -0.28 -0.25
CA PRO A 175 0.52 0.80 0.67
C PRO A 175 1.69 1.50 1.38
N THR A 176 2.92 1.01 1.22
CA THR A 176 4.12 1.60 1.87
C THR A 176 5.04 2.23 0.83
N LEU A 177 5.73 1.40 0.04
CA LEU A 177 6.76 1.80 -0.89
C LEU A 177 6.20 2.71 -1.99
N TRP A 178 5.06 2.37 -2.57
CA TRP A 178 4.51 3.14 -3.69
C TRP A 178 3.82 4.45 -3.33
N ARG A 179 3.43 4.67 -2.07
CA ARG A 179 2.71 5.90 -1.69
C ARG A 179 3.62 7.13 -1.54
N GLY A 180 4.91 6.96 -1.26
CA GLY A 180 5.80 8.09 -0.98
C GLY A 180 5.38 8.89 0.26
N ASN A 181 6.14 9.95 0.57
CA ASN A 181 6.08 10.78 1.78
C ASN A 181 4.68 10.91 2.44
N ARG A 182 4.50 10.27 3.61
CA ARG A 182 3.40 10.60 4.54
C ARG A 182 3.75 11.88 5.29
N SER A 183 3.76 13.03 4.61
CA SER A 183 3.72 14.28 5.36
C SER A 183 2.38 14.36 6.11
N ALA A 184 2.41 14.77 7.38
CA ALA A 184 1.33 14.56 8.34
C ALA A 184 -0.05 15.19 8.00
N ALA A 185 -0.15 15.95 6.90
CA ALA A 185 -1.38 16.58 6.45
C ALA A 185 -2.10 15.86 5.28
N ASP A 186 -1.47 14.86 4.66
CA ASP A 186 -1.90 14.34 3.37
C ASP A 186 -2.03 12.80 3.40
N THR A 187 -3.00 12.33 4.17
CA THR A 187 -3.14 10.93 4.59
C THR A 187 -3.94 10.04 3.64
N GLY A 188 -4.25 10.51 2.43
CA GLY A 188 -5.06 9.75 1.48
C GLY A 188 -4.32 8.55 0.90
N MET A 189 -4.96 7.37 0.85
CA MET A 189 -4.42 6.16 0.18
C MET A 189 -4.07 6.34 -1.32
N PHE A 190 -4.42 7.48 -1.92
CA PHE A 190 -4.46 7.73 -3.36
C PHE A 190 -3.28 8.53 -3.91
N LYS A 191 -2.39 9.01 -3.05
CA LYS A 191 -1.18 9.71 -3.51
C LYS A 191 -0.08 8.68 -3.69
N MET A 192 0.17 8.32 -4.95
CA MET A 192 1.23 7.43 -5.36
C MET A 192 2.45 8.25 -5.76
N SER A 193 3.64 7.83 -5.35
CA SER A 193 4.88 8.44 -5.80
C SER A 193 5.16 8.05 -7.24
N LYS A 194 5.05 9.03 -8.14
CA LYS A 194 5.30 8.88 -9.58
C LYS A 194 6.69 8.33 -9.85
N SER A 195 7.71 8.87 -9.17
CA SER A 195 9.10 8.46 -9.35
C SER A 195 9.30 7.00 -8.94
N ARG A 196 8.68 6.56 -7.84
CA ARG A 196 8.84 5.19 -7.36
C ARG A 196 8.12 4.18 -8.24
N VAL A 197 6.85 4.45 -8.56
CA VAL A 197 6.04 3.56 -9.42
C VAL A 197 6.66 3.45 -10.81
N LEU A 198 6.97 4.58 -11.45
CA LEU A 198 7.56 4.56 -12.79
C LEU A 198 9.01 4.10 -12.80
N GLY A 199 9.77 4.33 -11.71
CA GLY A 199 11.12 3.80 -11.54
C GLY A 199 11.12 2.28 -11.61
N TYR A 200 10.23 1.64 -10.85
CA TYR A 200 10.07 0.18 -10.89
C TYR A 200 9.50 -0.32 -12.22
N VAL A 201 8.42 0.27 -12.74
CA VAL A 201 7.84 -0.18 -14.02
C VAL A 201 8.84 -0.10 -15.18
N ARG A 202 9.80 0.83 -15.12
CA ARG A 202 10.85 0.99 -16.14
C ARG A 202 12.13 0.22 -15.84
N SER A 203 12.24 -0.42 -14.67
CA SER A 203 13.48 -1.11 -14.27
C SER A 203 13.71 -2.39 -15.07
N SER A 204 12.65 -3.07 -15.52
CA SER A 204 12.74 -4.13 -16.54
C SER A 204 11.40 -4.32 -17.28
N PRO A 205 11.41 -4.95 -18.47
CA PRO A 205 10.19 -5.21 -19.24
C PRO A 205 9.13 -6.02 -18.49
N GLU A 206 9.55 -6.91 -17.58
CA GLU A 206 8.69 -7.80 -16.81
C GLU A 206 8.20 -7.19 -15.48
N ALA A 207 8.70 -6.02 -15.10
CA ALA A 207 8.44 -5.41 -13.80
C ALA A 207 6.94 -5.11 -13.59
N TRP A 208 6.28 -4.56 -14.61
CA TRP A 208 4.83 -4.34 -14.57
C TRP A 208 4.06 -5.66 -14.49
N ASP A 209 4.37 -6.62 -15.35
CA ASP A 209 3.63 -7.88 -15.43
C ASP A 209 3.73 -8.68 -14.14
N SER A 210 4.94 -8.81 -13.57
CA SER A 210 5.14 -9.47 -12.26
C SER A 210 4.30 -8.84 -11.15
N TRP A 211 4.29 -7.50 -11.05
CA TRP A 211 3.47 -6.81 -10.04
C TRP A 211 1.97 -7.01 -10.29
N PHE A 212 1.52 -6.86 -11.54
CA PHE A 212 0.11 -6.99 -11.88
C PHE A 212 -0.39 -8.43 -11.70
N ASP A 213 0.43 -9.44 -12.01
CA ASP A 213 0.09 -10.85 -11.84
C ASP A 213 0.03 -11.22 -10.35
N ALA A 214 0.97 -10.75 -9.53
CA ALA A 214 0.91 -10.89 -8.08
C ALA A 214 -0.38 -10.28 -7.49
N ALA A 215 -0.81 -9.13 -8.01
CA ALA A 215 -2.06 -8.50 -7.61
C ALA A 215 -3.29 -9.31 -8.01
N CYS A 216 -3.30 -9.93 -9.19
CA CYS A 216 -4.37 -10.83 -9.63
C CYS A 216 -4.48 -12.06 -8.73
N VAL A 217 -3.36 -12.71 -8.39
CA VAL A 217 -3.35 -13.85 -7.44
C VAL A 217 -3.86 -13.44 -6.06
N THR A 218 -3.46 -12.25 -5.58
CA THR A 218 -3.95 -11.73 -4.30
C THR A 218 -5.47 -11.46 -4.31
N ALA A 219 -6.03 -11.12 -5.47
CA ALA A 219 -7.46 -10.82 -5.62
C ALA A 219 -8.35 -12.03 -5.32
N VAL A 220 -7.92 -13.22 -5.75
CA VAL A 220 -8.66 -14.48 -5.67
C VAL A 220 -8.35 -15.25 -4.39
N LEU A 221 -7.39 -14.79 -3.60
CA LEU A 221 -7.07 -15.35 -2.30
C LEU A 221 -8.28 -15.54 -1.37
N PRO A 222 -9.26 -14.60 -1.28
CA PRO A 222 -10.41 -14.78 -0.42
C PRO A 222 -11.32 -15.94 -0.85
N THR A 223 -11.39 -16.25 -2.15
CA THR A 223 -12.00 -17.49 -2.67
C THR A 223 -11.28 -18.70 -2.10
N ALA A 224 -9.98 -18.78 -2.33
CA ALA A 224 -9.18 -19.96 -2.05
C ALA A 224 -9.22 -20.34 -0.56
N VAL A 225 -9.22 -19.34 0.32
CA VAL A 225 -9.33 -19.58 1.78
C VAL A 225 -10.74 -20.02 2.22
N ASN A 226 -11.78 -19.63 1.48
CA ASN A 226 -13.15 -20.05 1.77
C ASN A 226 -13.38 -21.50 1.39
N GLU A 227 -12.91 -21.93 0.22
CA GLU A 227 -13.00 -23.32 -0.26
C GLU A 227 -12.32 -24.31 0.69
N ARG A 228 -11.17 -23.92 1.24
CA ARG A 228 -10.34 -24.75 2.15
C ARG A 228 -10.78 -24.70 3.63
N ARG A 229 -11.87 -23.98 3.95
CA ARG A 229 -12.46 -23.90 5.31
C ARG A 229 -11.49 -23.45 6.41
N TYR A 230 -10.62 -22.49 6.15
CA TYR A 230 -9.77 -21.89 7.20
C TYR A 230 -10.59 -21.14 8.26
N ASP A 231 -9.94 -20.84 9.39
CA ASP A 231 -10.55 -20.04 10.46
C ASP A 231 -10.88 -18.60 10.01
N GLY A 232 -11.69 -17.92 10.81
CA GLY A 232 -12.18 -16.58 10.49
C GLY A 232 -11.09 -15.50 10.41
N SER A 233 -9.96 -15.68 11.12
CA SER A 233 -8.87 -14.70 11.12
C SER A 233 -8.09 -14.73 9.79
N VAL A 234 -7.80 -15.93 9.29
CA VAL A 234 -7.15 -16.16 7.98
C VAL A 234 -8.02 -15.58 6.85
N LYS A 235 -9.34 -15.82 6.91
CA LYS A 235 -10.30 -15.26 5.96
C LYS A 235 -10.28 -13.73 5.97
N ALA A 236 -10.40 -13.12 7.14
CA ALA A 236 -10.39 -11.65 7.27
C ALA A 236 -9.09 -11.02 6.75
N LEU A 237 -7.96 -11.69 6.96
CA LEU A 237 -6.65 -11.27 6.47
C LEU A 237 -6.54 -11.35 4.95
N ALA A 238 -6.96 -12.46 4.34
CA ALA A 238 -7.03 -12.61 2.89
C ALA A 238 -7.89 -11.51 2.22
N HIS A 239 -9.08 -11.25 2.78
CA HIS A 239 -9.96 -10.18 2.29
C HIS A 239 -9.31 -8.79 2.38
N ARG A 240 -8.62 -8.50 3.49
CA ARG A 240 -7.92 -7.22 3.67
C ARG A 240 -6.79 -7.06 2.64
N ALA A 241 -6.00 -8.10 2.42
CA ALA A 241 -4.91 -8.09 1.45
C ALA A 241 -5.42 -7.81 0.03
N ALA A 242 -6.42 -8.58 -0.42
CA ALA A 242 -7.07 -8.41 -1.71
C ALA A 242 -7.62 -7.00 -1.90
N ARG A 243 -8.36 -6.50 -0.90
CA ARG A 243 -8.93 -5.14 -0.93
C ARG A 243 -7.85 -4.07 -1.03
N ASP A 244 -6.81 -4.14 -0.20
CA ASP A 244 -5.80 -3.09 -0.09
C ASP A 244 -4.92 -3.00 -1.35
N VAL A 245 -4.55 -4.15 -1.92
CA VAL A 245 -3.82 -4.20 -3.19
C VAL A 245 -4.65 -3.60 -4.32
N TRP A 246 -5.91 -4.00 -4.46
CA TRP A 246 -6.76 -3.53 -5.56
C TRP A 246 -7.26 -2.10 -5.41
N ALA A 247 -7.48 -1.63 -4.18
CA ALA A 247 -7.77 -0.22 -3.93
C ALA A 247 -6.61 0.69 -4.36
N CYS A 248 -5.38 0.17 -4.39
CA CYS A 248 -4.23 0.97 -4.78
C CYS A 248 -4.12 1.20 -6.29
N PHE A 249 -4.62 0.29 -7.13
CA PHE A 249 -4.63 0.52 -8.58
C PHE A 249 -5.50 1.71 -8.96
N ALA A 250 -6.54 2.01 -8.19
CA ALA A 250 -7.28 3.25 -8.34
C ALA A 250 -6.38 4.48 -8.06
N GLY A 251 -5.44 4.41 -7.12
CA GLY A 251 -4.41 5.45 -6.92
C GLY A 251 -3.40 5.52 -8.08
N VAL A 252 -2.97 4.37 -8.62
CA VAL A 252 -2.05 4.27 -9.77
C VAL A 252 -2.63 4.96 -11.00
N PHE A 253 -3.86 4.61 -11.37
CA PHE A 253 -4.50 5.12 -12.58
C PHE A 253 -5.26 6.45 -12.35
N CYS A 254 -5.25 7.00 -11.13
CA CYS A 254 -5.76 8.33 -10.87
C CYS A 254 -4.81 9.39 -11.45
N ASP A 255 -3.50 9.12 -11.43
CA ASP A 255 -2.50 10.05 -11.92
C ASP A 255 -2.21 9.85 -13.42
N PRO A 256 -2.39 10.87 -14.27
CA PRO A 256 -2.19 10.75 -15.71
C PRO A 256 -0.74 10.43 -16.10
N VAL A 257 0.25 10.85 -15.30
CA VAL A 257 1.68 10.60 -15.60
C VAL A 257 2.01 9.13 -15.37
N ILE A 258 1.52 8.56 -14.26
CA ILE A 258 1.68 7.14 -13.97
C ILE A 258 0.93 6.30 -15.01
N ALA A 259 -0.34 6.64 -15.26
CA ALA A 259 -1.16 5.95 -16.25
C ALA A 259 -0.51 5.95 -17.63
N LYS A 260 0.00 7.09 -18.12
CA LYS A 260 0.69 7.17 -19.41
C LYS A 260 1.99 6.38 -19.44
N GLY A 261 2.71 6.30 -18.32
CA GLY A 261 3.96 5.54 -18.23
C GLY A 261 3.75 4.02 -18.26
N ILE A 262 2.65 3.54 -17.69
CA ILE A 262 2.27 2.11 -17.70
C ILE A 262 1.57 1.75 -19.02
N LEU A 263 0.59 2.55 -19.45
CA LEU A 263 -0.18 2.34 -20.67
C LEU A 263 0.58 2.93 -21.87
N SER A 264 1.75 2.37 -22.14
CA SER A 264 2.72 2.89 -23.10
C SER A 264 2.35 2.55 -24.54
N THR A 265 1.78 1.37 -24.80
CA THR A 265 1.37 0.92 -26.14
C THR A 265 -0.02 0.24 -26.14
N PRO A 266 -0.69 0.17 -27.29
CA PRO A 266 -1.94 -0.59 -27.43
C PRO A 266 -1.82 -2.07 -27.03
N GLU A 267 -0.69 -2.71 -27.28
CA GLU A 267 -0.43 -4.11 -26.96
C GLU A 267 -0.39 -4.33 -25.45
N VAL A 268 0.26 -3.43 -24.70
CA VAL A 268 0.30 -3.45 -23.23
C VAL A 268 -1.13 -3.33 -22.67
N VAL A 269 -1.93 -2.41 -23.19
CA VAL A 269 -3.34 -2.25 -22.80
C VAL A 269 -4.13 -3.53 -23.07
N THR A 270 -3.97 -4.12 -24.25
CA THR A 270 -4.68 -5.35 -24.65
C THR A 270 -4.33 -6.51 -23.72
N ASN A 271 -3.05 -6.65 -23.34
CA ASN A 271 -2.60 -7.64 -22.36
C ASN A 271 -3.28 -7.41 -20.99
N ILE A 272 -3.24 -6.16 -20.49
CA ILE A 272 -3.90 -5.80 -19.22
C ILE A 272 -5.39 -6.12 -19.24
N PHE A 273 -6.11 -5.79 -20.31
CA PHE A 273 -7.52 -6.14 -20.45
C PHE A 273 -7.76 -7.65 -20.52
N GLY A 274 -6.87 -8.41 -21.16
CA GLY A 274 -6.90 -9.87 -21.15
C GLY A 274 -6.78 -10.44 -19.73
N LYS A 275 -5.85 -9.93 -18.92
CA LYS A 275 -5.67 -10.31 -17.51
C LYS A 275 -6.87 -9.90 -16.65
N LEU A 276 -7.35 -8.66 -16.78
CA LEU A 276 -8.55 -8.17 -16.08
C LEU A 276 -9.80 -8.97 -16.42
N LYS A 277 -9.99 -9.33 -17.69
CA LYS A 277 -11.11 -10.18 -18.11
C LYS A 277 -11.07 -11.53 -17.40
N LYS A 278 -9.92 -12.21 -17.38
CA LYS A 278 -9.77 -13.50 -16.68
C LYS A 278 -10.11 -13.36 -15.21
N LEU A 279 -9.51 -12.37 -14.53
CA LEU A 279 -9.77 -12.09 -13.13
C LEU A 279 -11.24 -11.81 -12.84
N LEU A 280 -11.87 -10.94 -13.63
CA LEU A 280 -13.28 -10.57 -13.43
C LEU A 280 -14.23 -11.73 -13.73
N VAL A 281 -13.85 -12.70 -14.55
CA VAL A 281 -14.60 -13.95 -14.72
C VAL A 281 -14.48 -14.79 -13.46
N GLU A 282 -13.25 -15.03 -13.00
CA GLU A 282 -12.96 -15.83 -11.81
C GLU A 282 -13.65 -15.30 -10.55
N LEU A 283 -13.60 -13.98 -10.31
CA LEU A 283 -14.30 -13.36 -9.18
C LEU A 283 -15.84 -13.37 -9.35
N GLY A 284 -16.34 -13.40 -10.59
CA GLY A 284 -17.78 -13.28 -10.89
C GLY A 284 -18.53 -14.61 -10.98
N GLU A 285 -17.85 -15.74 -11.12
CA GLU A 285 -18.47 -17.08 -11.08
C GLU A 285 -18.91 -17.48 -9.66
N GLN A 286 -18.63 -16.65 -8.65
CA GLN A 286 -18.77 -16.98 -7.23
C GLN A 286 -19.92 -16.27 -6.50
N ASP A 287 -20.73 -15.48 -7.23
CA ASP A 287 -21.90 -14.73 -6.72
C ASP A 287 -23.05 -15.62 -6.17
N ASN A 288 -22.91 -16.95 -6.17
CA ASN A 288 -23.93 -17.91 -5.75
C ASN A 288 -23.90 -18.30 -4.26
N ILE A 289 -23.13 -17.62 -3.41
CA ILE A 289 -23.08 -17.88 -1.97
C ILE A 289 -23.60 -16.64 -1.23
N GLY A 290 -24.74 -16.78 -0.54
CA GLY A 290 -25.44 -15.68 0.14
C GLY A 290 -24.52 -14.81 1.01
N ALA A 291 -24.59 -13.50 0.76
CA ALA A 291 -23.77 -12.40 1.29
C ALA A 291 -22.31 -12.41 0.78
N ASP A 292 -21.98 -11.53 -0.18
CA ASP A 292 -20.77 -11.56 -1.00
C ASP A 292 -19.51 -11.00 -0.29
N PRO A 293 -18.58 -11.86 0.16
CA PRO A 293 -17.35 -11.41 0.79
C PRO A 293 -16.33 -10.81 -0.21
N GLN A 294 -16.55 -10.89 -1.53
CA GLN A 294 -15.64 -10.40 -2.58
C GLN A 294 -16.12 -9.14 -3.33
N SER A 295 -17.34 -8.69 -3.08
CA SER A 295 -17.96 -7.50 -3.70
C SER A 295 -17.03 -6.30 -3.82
N VAL A 296 -16.24 -6.02 -2.78
CA VAL A 296 -15.31 -4.88 -2.76
C VAL A 296 -14.12 -5.09 -3.70
N VAL A 297 -13.57 -6.31 -3.78
CA VAL A 297 -12.46 -6.63 -4.68
C VAL A 297 -12.92 -6.57 -6.13
N VAL A 298 -14.10 -7.14 -6.42
CA VAL A 298 -14.76 -7.05 -7.72
C VAL A 298 -15.01 -5.60 -8.12
N ALA A 299 -15.50 -4.77 -7.18
CA ALA A 299 -15.74 -3.35 -7.43
C ALA A 299 -14.43 -2.60 -7.76
N ASN A 300 -13.36 -2.83 -7.01
CA ASN A 300 -12.05 -2.21 -7.25
C ASN A 300 -11.43 -2.65 -8.60
N ALA A 301 -11.58 -3.92 -8.97
CA ALA A 301 -11.11 -4.44 -10.26
C ALA A 301 -11.89 -3.83 -11.43
N ASN A 302 -13.23 -3.73 -11.34
CA ASN A 302 -14.05 -3.05 -12.33
C ASN A 302 -13.74 -1.55 -12.42
N GLN A 303 -13.52 -0.88 -11.28
CA GLN A 303 -13.11 0.51 -11.25
C GLN A 303 -11.76 0.71 -11.94
N THR A 304 -10.77 -0.14 -11.65
CA THR A 304 -9.45 -0.13 -12.31
C THR A 304 -9.59 -0.30 -13.83
N ALA A 305 -10.41 -1.26 -14.27
CA ALA A 305 -10.71 -1.46 -15.69
C ALA A 305 -11.34 -0.22 -16.34
N ALA A 306 -12.26 0.45 -15.64
CA ALA A 306 -12.88 1.68 -16.10
C ALA A 306 -11.92 2.88 -16.14
N MET A 307 -10.96 2.95 -15.23
CA MET A 307 -9.91 3.99 -15.23
C MET A 307 -8.96 3.78 -16.41
N ILE A 308 -8.53 2.55 -16.69
CA ILE A 308 -7.72 2.23 -17.88
C ILE A 308 -8.51 2.56 -19.14
N ARG A 309 -9.80 2.20 -19.21
CA ARG A 309 -10.70 2.59 -20.31
C ARG A 309 -10.70 4.09 -20.55
N HIS A 310 -10.82 4.91 -19.49
CA HIS A 310 -10.77 6.36 -19.61
C HIS A 310 -9.48 6.80 -20.33
N TRP A 311 -8.32 6.29 -19.90
CA TRP A 311 -7.04 6.63 -20.51
C TRP A 311 -6.88 6.13 -21.95
N CYS A 312 -7.45 4.98 -22.31
CA CYS A 312 -7.44 4.50 -23.70
C CYS A 312 -8.17 5.47 -24.64
N VAL A 313 -9.25 6.09 -24.17
CA VAL A 313 -10.01 7.09 -24.95
C VAL A 313 -9.31 8.45 -24.95
N THR A 314 -8.68 8.82 -23.83
CA THR A 314 -8.03 10.12 -23.65
C THR A 314 -6.66 10.21 -24.32
N PHE A 315 -5.87 9.14 -24.31
CA PHE A 315 -4.51 9.15 -24.86
C PHE A 315 -4.49 8.81 -26.36
N PRO A 316 -4.01 9.73 -27.22
CA PRO A 316 -4.06 9.53 -28.68
C PRO A 316 -3.33 8.27 -29.18
N HIS A 317 -2.22 7.90 -28.53
CA HIS A 317 -1.43 6.71 -28.90
C HIS A 317 -2.12 5.39 -28.55
N LEU A 318 -3.16 5.41 -27.70
CA LEU A 318 -3.92 4.23 -27.28
C LEU A 318 -5.24 4.04 -28.03
N LYS A 319 -5.60 4.95 -28.94
CA LYS A 319 -6.82 4.83 -29.77
C LYS A 319 -7.00 3.45 -30.43
N PRO A 320 -5.94 2.74 -30.92
CA PRO A 320 -6.12 1.40 -31.46
C PRO A 320 -6.67 0.40 -30.42
N ALA A 321 -6.23 0.50 -29.16
CA ALA A 321 -6.71 -0.34 -28.07
C ALA A 321 -8.06 0.11 -27.49
N SER A 322 -8.55 1.30 -27.85
CA SER A 322 -9.83 1.82 -27.34
C SER A 322 -11.06 1.25 -28.04
N LYS A 323 -10.87 0.41 -29.06
CA LYS A 323 -11.95 -0.23 -29.80
C LYS A 323 -12.51 -1.42 -29.00
N ASP A 324 -13.83 -1.50 -28.88
CA ASP A 324 -14.53 -2.62 -28.23
C ASP A 324 -14.01 -2.96 -26.81
N ILE A 325 -13.62 -1.96 -26.01
CA ILE A 325 -13.03 -2.17 -24.67
C ILE A 325 -13.92 -3.06 -23.79
N GLU A 326 -15.23 -2.81 -23.79
CA GLU A 326 -16.19 -3.60 -23.03
C GLU A 326 -16.14 -5.09 -23.44
N LYS A 327 -16.00 -5.38 -24.75
CA LYS A 327 -15.83 -6.75 -25.27
C LYS A 327 -14.48 -7.35 -24.87
N GLN A 328 -13.41 -6.55 -24.89
CA GLN A 328 -12.08 -6.97 -24.43
C GLN A 328 -12.10 -7.36 -22.94
N LEU A 329 -12.87 -6.64 -22.12
CA LEU A 329 -13.13 -6.95 -20.72
C LEU A 329 -14.14 -8.11 -20.50
N GLY A 330 -14.71 -8.67 -21.57
CA GLY A 330 -15.70 -9.74 -21.49
C GLY A 330 -17.13 -9.27 -21.14
N LEU A 331 -17.39 -7.96 -21.13
CA LEU A 331 -18.68 -7.35 -20.84
C LEU A 331 -19.55 -7.32 -22.09
N LYS A 332 -20.26 -8.42 -22.37
CA LYS A 332 -21.05 -8.58 -23.60
C LYS A 332 -22.49 -8.03 -23.47
N SER A 333 -23.17 -8.33 -22.36
CA SER A 333 -24.56 -7.91 -22.10
C SER A 333 -24.92 -8.16 -20.63
N GLY A 334 -26.12 -7.74 -20.21
CA GLY A 334 -26.69 -8.04 -18.90
C GLY A 334 -26.15 -7.18 -17.75
N THR A 335 -26.39 -7.64 -16.52
CA THR A 335 -26.17 -6.87 -15.28
C THR A 335 -24.73 -6.38 -15.13
N ARG A 336 -23.73 -7.18 -15.50
CA ARG A 336 -22.31 -6.81 -15.39
C ARG A 336 -21.94 -5.62 -16.29
N LEU A 337 -22.43 -5.61 -17.53
CA LEU A 337 -22.23 -4.48 -18.45
C LEU A 337 -22.94 -3.22 -17.94
N VAL A 338 -24.13 -3.37 -17.37
CA VAL A 338 -24.89 -2.26 -16.77
C VAL A 338 -24.14 -1.69 -15.56
N MET A 339 -23.68 -2.54 -14.64
CA MET A 339 -22.91 -2.12 -13.47
C MET A 339 -21.61 -1.42 -13.86
N PHE A 340 -20.88 -1.95 -14.85
CA PHE A 340 -19.67 -1.30 -15.34
C PHE A 340 -19.95 0.10 -15.88
N ASN A 341 -20.97 0.25 -16.73
CA ASN A 341 -21.29 1.52 -17.38
C ASN A 341 -21.95 2.55 -16.45
N ARG A 342 -22.78 2.11 -15.50
CA ARG A 342 -23.56 2.99 -14.60
C ARG A 342 -22.91 3.21 -13.24
N VAL A 343 -21.91 2.42 -12.86
CA VAL A 343 -21.26 2.52 -11.53
C VAL A 343 -19.76 2.68 -11.68
N ALA A 344 -19.07 1.68 -12.22
CA ALA A 344 -17.60 1.68 -12.23
C ALA A 344 -17.04 2.85 -13.06
N ARG A 345 -17.60 3.10 -14.26
CA ARG A 345 -17.15 4.16 -15.17
C ARG A 345 -17.36 5.58 -14.61
N PRO A 346 -18.57 5.99 -14.16
CA PRO A 346 -18.77 7.32 -13.59
C PRO A 346 -17.88 7.59 -12.37
N ILE A 347 -17.69 6.59 -11.49
CA ILE A 347 -16.81 6.73 -10.32
C ILE A 347 -15.35 6.88 -10.76
N ALA A 348 -14.87 6.04 -11.69
CA ALA A 348 -13.52 6.12 -12.24
C ALA A 348 -13.21 7.50 -12.83
N GLU A 349 -14.11 8.01 -13.69
CA GLU A 349 -13.99 9.33 -14.31
C GLU A 349 -14.03 10.45 -13.26
N GLY A 350 -14.89 10.32 -12.24
CA GLY A 350 -14.93 11.25 -11.12
C GLY A 350 -13.62 11.29 -10.32
N ILE A 351 -13.04 10.14 -10.00
CA ILE A 351 -11.76 10.04 -9.29
C ILE A 351 -10.63 10.67 -10.10
N ILE A 352 -10.52 10.32 -11.39
CA ILE A 352 -9.52 10.89 -12.30
C ILE A 352 -9.65 12.41 -12.37
N LYS A 353 -10.89 12.92 -12.54
CA LYS A 353 -11.16 14.36 -12.59
C LYS A 353 -10.77 15.08 -11.28
N ARG A 354 -10.94 14.42 -10.13
CA ARG A 354 -10.59 15.00 -8.82
C ARG A 354 -9.13 14.83 -8.43
N GLY A 355 -8.41 13.87 -9.02
CA GLY A 355 -7.08 13.48 -8.58
C GLY A 355 -7.08 12.82 -7.18
N ARG A 356 -8.24 12.37 -6.69
CA ARG A 356 -8.44 11.74 -5.38
C ARG A 356 -9.74 10.95 -5.34
N ASN A 357 -9.91 10.14 -4.29
CA ASN A 357 -11.18 9.51 -3.96
C ASN A 357 -12.33 10.53 -3.87
N LEU A 358 -13.51 10.12 -4.31
CA LEU A 358 -14.75 10.86 -4.14
C LEU A 358 -15.24 10.77 -2.69
N THR A 359 -15.85 11.84 -2.18
CA THR A 359 -16.65 11.76 -0.96
C THR A 359 -17.96 11.00 -1.23
N PRO A 360 -18.71 10.56 -0.20
CA PRO A 360 -20.03 9.97 -0.40
C PRO A 360 -20.98 10.86 -1.22
N GLU A 361 -20.96 12.17 -0.97
CA GLU A 361 -21.78 13.15 -1.70
C GLU A 361 -21.35 13.25 -3.16
N GLU A 362 -20.04 13.34 -3.42
CA GLU A 362 -19.52 13.36 -4.79
C GLU A 362 -19.81 12.05 -5.54
N THR A 363 -19.74 10.92 -4.83
CA THR A 363 -20.09 9.60 -5.37
C THR A 363 -21.55 9.56 -5.78
N ASN A 364 -22.47 10.05 -4.94
CA ASN A 364 -23.89 10.13 -5.26
C ASN A 364 -24.14 11.02 -6.48
N VAL A 365 -23.47 12.17 -6.57
CA VAL A 365 -23.61 13.09 -7.72
C VAL A 365 -23.18 12.41 -9.03
N VAL A 366 -22.03 11.74 -9.06
CA VAL A 366 -21.56 11.08 -10.30
C VAL A 366 -22.45 9.91 -10.69
N LEU A 367 -23.01 9.18 -9.72
CA LEU A 367 -23.92 8.06 -9.99
C LEU A 367 -25.28 8.56 -10.48
N MET A 368 -25.88 9.56 -9.84
CA MET A 368 -27.16 10.15 -10.27
C MET A 368 -27.06 10.75 -11.68
N GLY A 369 -25.96 11.45 -11.99
CA GLY A 369 -25.72 12.00 -13.32
C GLY A 369 -25.54 10.95 -14.43
N SER A 370 -25.29 9.69 -14.07
CA SER A 370 -25.15 8.57 -15.02
C SER A 370 -26.42 7.73 -15.20
N MET A 371 -27.44 7.98 -14.35
CA MET A 371 -28.74 7.31 -14.39
C MET A 371 -29.81 8.10 -15.17
N MET A 372 -29.55 9.39 -15.40
CA MET A 372 -30.26 10.24 -16.35
C MET A 372 -29.65 10.07 -17.74
#